data_AF-A0AAJ1QYB8-F1
#
_entry.id   AF-A0AAJ1QYB8-F1
#
_cell.length_a   1.000
_cell.length_b   1.000
_cell.length_c   1.000
_cell.angle_alpha   90.00
_cell.angle_beta   90.00
_cell.angle_gamma   90.00
#
_symmetry.space_group_name_H-M   'P 1'
#
loop_
_entity.id
_entity.type
_entity.pdbx_description
1 polymer ?
#
loop_
_entity_poly.entity_id
_entity_poly.type
_entity_poly.pdbx_seq_one_letter_code
_entity_poly.pdbx_strand_id
1 'polypeptide(L)'
;MKFNQLKAVALSSIFIILNACSEDTTSDLTTSDAVTISVESSNFIAAGLATPITIESRTLSDGSTADCYKIVVTGTPTDHEMGPWCPSNIYDDATAGGIWLENGEVYDVDGAFVKNLATFYNDDTWMLYNATTGEITKTTTETECDEAANPNVGEEYENYCVECLPSYVSDVTHTYYIPVTPKIAATPYVFSTGLGGGPGGPGTAISTVPSNRGLAFNGVVFDAPAPTDNILSAYTLAPFDDAGGHINLAAGYHYHAATGLSKKITQTDNHAAMIGYALDGYGIFENTDEDGNEATDLDDSRGHYDAVRGYHYHVDKAGNNNFINGLRGEYAL
;
A
#
# COMPACT_ATOMS: atom_id res chain seq x y z
N MET A 1 -80.18 -13.74 -39.21
CA MET A 1 -79.58 -12.39 -39.34
C MET A 1 -80.45 -11.40 -38.59
N LYS A 2 -80.08 -11.07 -37.34
CA LYS A 2 -80.50 -9.89 -36.55
C LYS A 2 -79.90 -10.04 -35.14
N PHE A 3 -79.15 -9.01 -34.75
CA PHE A 3 -78.44 -8.86 -33.48
C PHE A 3 -79.40 -8.60 -32.30
N ASN A 4 -79.00 -9.02 -31.10
CA ASN A 4 -79.22 -8.31 -29.83
C ASN A 4 -78.25 -8.90 -28.79
N GLN A 5 -77.08 -8.27 -28.57
CA GLN A 5 -76.85 -7.23 -27.55
C GLN A 5 -76.95 -7.79 -26.11
N LEU A 6 -75.89 -8.50 -25.68
CA LEU A 6 -75.65 -8.80 -24.26
C LEU A 6 -74.90 -7.61 -23.65
N LYS A 7 -75.49 -6.99 -22.63
CA LYS A 7 -74.90 -5.90 -21.85
C LYS A 7 -73.75 -6.43 -21.00
N ALA A 8 -72.52 -6.04 -21.31
CA ALA A 8 -71.38 -6.22 -20.42
C ALA A 8 -71.37 -5.09 -19.38
N VAL A 9 -71.39 -5.48 -18.11
CA VAL A 9 -71.23 -4.58 -16.96
C VAL A 9 -69.77 -4.13 -16.92
N ALA A 10 -69.53 -2.83 -17.06
CA ALA A 10 -68.21 -2.24 -16.91
C ALA A 10 -67.83 -2.22 -15.41
N LEU A 11 -66.88 -3.07 -15.02
CA LEU A 11 -66.20 -2.97 -13.73
C LEU A 11 -65.08 -1.95 -13.89
N SER A 12 -65.24 -0.78 -13.28
CA SER A 12 -64.23 0.28 -13.29
C SER A 12 -63.12 -0.09 -12.31
N SER A 13 -62.02 -0.64 -12.83
CA SER A 13 -60.78 -0.85 -12.06
C SER A 13 -60.06 0.49 -11.96
N ILE A 14 -60.17 1.13 -10.80
CA ILE A 14 -59.34 2.28 -10.41
C ILE A 14 -57.88 1.79 -10.29
N PHE A 15 -57.05 2.16 -11.25
CA PHE A 15 -55.59 2.05 -11.17
C PHE A 15 -55.09 3.26 -10.38
N ILE A 16 -54.76 3.07 -9.11
CA ILE A 16 -54.01 4.06 -8.33
C ILE A 16 -52.55 3.89 -8.74
N ILE A 17 -52.05 4.81 -9.56
CA ILE A 17 -50.62 4.96 -9.80
C ILE A 17 -50.06 5.66 -8.56
N LEU A 18 -49.52 4.88 -7.63
CA LEU A 18 -48.65 5.40 -6.58
C LEU A 18 -47.31 5.74 -7.25
N ASN A 19 -47.15 7.01 -7.61
CA ASN A 19 -45.83 7.58 -7.87
C ASN A 19 -45.12 7.67 -6.51
N ALA A 20 -44.44 6.58 -6.13
CA ALA A 20 -43.44 6.62 -5.08
C ALA A 20 -42.22 7.34 -5.68
N CYS A 21 -42.12 8.65 -5.43
CA CYS A 21 -40.85 9.35 -5.50
C CYS A 21 -39.93 8.68 -4.48
N SER A 22 -38.99 7.88 -4.96
CA SER A 22 -37.81 7.54 -4.18
C SER A 22 -37.06 8.86 -4.01
N GLU A 23 -37.13 9.46 -2.82
CA GLU A 23 -36.16 10.47 -2.44
C GLU A 23 -34.81 9.74 -2.34
N ASP A 24 -34.08 9.72 -3.45
CA ASP A 24 -32.63 9.58 -3.39
C ASP A 24 -32.13 10.84 -2.68
N THR A 25 -31.98 10.76 -1.35
CA THR A 25 -31.10 11.65 -0.60
C THR A 25 -29.66 11.31 -0.97
N THR A 26 -29.26 11.64 -2.20
CA THR A 26 -27.89 12.06 -2.44
C THR A 26 -27.74 13.38 -1.71
N SER A 27 -27.18 13.36 -0.50
CA SER A 27 -26.71 14.59 0.11
C SER A 27 -25.57 15.10 -0.77
N ASP A 28 -25.92 15.98 -1.69
CA ASP A 28 -24.97 16.84 -2.37
C ASP A 28 -24.41 17.76 -1.28
N LEU A 29 -23.37 17.26 -0.58
CA LEU A 29 -22.64 18.04 0.42
C LEU A 29 -22.04 19.21 -0.33
N THR A 30 -22.66 20.38 -0.19
CA THR A 30 -22.07 21.64 -0.60
C THR A 30 -20.70 21.74 0.06
N THR A 31 -19.67 22.01 -0.74
CA THR A 31 -18.24 22.03 -0.39
C THR A 31 -17.84 22.94 0.78
N SER A 32 -18.78 23.69 1.41
CA SER A 32 -18.50 24.53 2.58
C SER A 32 -18.50 23.78 3.92
N ASP A 33 -19.09 22.59 3.99
CA ASP A 33 -19.33 21.88 5.26
C ASP A 33 -18.46 20.62 5.43
N ALA A 34 -17.54 20.36 4.48
CA ALA A 34 -16.62 19.24 4.55
C ALA A 34 -15.49 19.52 5.55
N VAL A 35 -15.29 18.59 6.49
CA VAL A 35 -14.16 18.57 7.42
C VAL A 35 -12.91 18.15 6.66
N THR A 36 -11.88 18.98 6.74
CA THR A 36 -10.53 18.65 6.27
C THR A 36 -9.60 18.68 7.47
N ILE A 37 -8.89 17.58 7.68
CA ILE A 37 -7.89 17.47 8.75
C ILE A 37 -6.52 17.78 8.16
N SER A 38 -5.87 18.82 8.69
CA SER A 38 -4.49 19.16 8.32
C SER A 38 -3.51 18.11 8.82
N VAL A 39 -2.42 17.94 8.09
CA VAL A 39 -1.31 17.07 8.49
C VAL A 39 -0.70 17.58 9.79
N GLU A 40 -0.61 16.71 10.79
CA GLU A 40 0.09 16.99 12.04
C GLU A 40 1.53 16.45 11.98
N SER A 41 2.48 17.36 11.76
CA SER A 41 3.91 17.02 11.64
C SER A 41 4.50 16.37 12.90
N SER A 42 3.95 16.64 14.09
CA SER A 42 4.41 16.01 15.33
C SER A 42 4.05 14.53 15.45
N ASN A 43 3.20 14.01 14.55
CA ASN A 43 2.95 12.57 14.47
C ASN A 43 4.19 11.79 13.97
N PHE A 44 5.12 12.42 13.24
CA PHE A 44 6.33 11.73 12.79
C PHE A 44 7.32 11.48 13.95
N ILE A 45 7.99 10.33 13.94
CA ILE A 45 9.06 10.01 14.88
C ILE A 45 10.29 10.83 14.50
N ALA A 46 10.73 11.71 15.40
CA ALA A 46 11.87 12.58 15.16
C ALA A 46 13.17 11.81 14.82
N ALA A 47 13.34 10.60 15.35
CA ALA A 47 14.50 9.76 15.08
C ALA A 47 14.54 9.16 13.66
N GLY A 48 13.41 9.09 12.95
CA GLY A 48 13.36 8.69 11.53
C GLY A 48 13.59 9.83 10.54
N LEU A 49 13.81 11.06 11.04
CA LEU A 49 14.04 12.25 10.22
C LEU A 49 15.53 12.55 10.11
N ALA A 50 16.01 12.81 8.90
CA ALA A 50 17.37 13.28 8.64
C ALA A 50 17.54 14.76 9.01
N THR A 51 16.47 15.56 8.86
CA THR A 51 16.41 16.96 9.29
C THR A 51 15.04 17.30 9.86
N PRO A 52 14.90 18.32 10.74
CA PRO A 52 13.59 18.78 11.19
C PRO A 52 12.67 19.11 10.01
N ILE A 53 11.38 18.78 10.13
CA ILE A 53 10.36 19.07 9.11
C ILE A 53 10.25 20.59 8.95
N THR A 54 10.28 21.06 7.70
CA THR A 54 10.10 22.46 7.33
C THR A 54 8.89 22.64 6.42
N ILE A 55 8.40 23.87 6.26
CA ILE A 55 7.33 24.18 5.30
C ILE A 55 7.94 24.89 4.09
N GLU A 56 7.59 24.43 2.88
CA GLU A 56 7.94 25.06 1.61
C GLU A 56 6.66 25.26 0.78
N SER A 57 6.59 26.39 0.05
CA SER A 57 5.50 26.63 -0.89
C SER A 57 5.74 25.85 -2.19
N ARG A 58 4.81 24.96 -2.57
CA ARG A 58 4.95 24.05 -3.72
C ARG A 58 3.76 24.17 -4.66
N THR A 59 3.99 23.88 -5.94
CA THR A 59 2.92 23.72 -6.92
C THR A 59 2.26 22.35 -6.71
N LEU A 60 0.93 22.32 -6.68
CA LEU A 60 0.14 21.09 -6.61
C LEU A 60 -0.18 20.55 -8.00
N SER A 61 -0.70 19.33 -8.07
CA SER A 61 -1.05 18.62 -9.29
C SER A 61 -2.07 19.36 -10.20
N ASP A 62 -2.93 20.22 -9.66
CA ASP A 62 -3.83 21.10 -10.42
C ASP A 62 -3.21 22.45 -10.85
N GLY A 63 -1.93 22.67 -10.55
CA GLY A 63 -1.22 23.92 -10.84
C GLY A 63 -1.46 25.04 -9.83
N SER A 64 -2.26 24.83 -8.79
CA SER A 64 -2.35 25.76 -7.66
C SER A 64 -1.10 25.69 -6.79
N THR A 65 -0.98 26.60 -5.80
CA THR A 65 0.15 26.61 -4.86
C THR A 65 -0.38 26.42 -3.45
N ALA A 66 0.32 25.60 -2.65
CA ALA A 66 0.04 25.40 -1.24
C ALA A 66 1.32 25.25 -0.42
N ASP A 67 1.20 25.50 0.89
CA ASP A 67 2.24 25.16 1.85
C ASP A 67 2.29 23.63 2.01
N CYS A 68 3.49 23.08 1.85
CA CYS A 68 3.75 21.64 1.98
C CYS A 68 4.83 21.43 3.03
N TYR A 69 4.68 20.39 3.84
CA TYR A 69 5.77 19.88 4.65
C TYR A 69 6.82 19.25 3.74
N LYS A 70 8.06 19.68 3.90
CA LYS A 70 9.25 19.00 3.42
C LYS A 70 9.76 18.09 4.52
N ILE A 71 9.71 16.79 4.23
CA ILE A 71 10.07 15.74 5.18
C ILE A 71 11.28 15.02 4.60
N VAL A 72 12.43 15.17 5.25
CA VAL A 72 13.66 14.48 4.86
C VAL A 72 13.88 13.33 5.83
N VAL A 73 13.82 12.10 5.33
CA VAL A 73 13.90 10.86 6.11
C VAL A 73 15.21 10.13 5.85
N THR A 74 15.66 9.34 6.82
CA THR A 74 16.83 8.45 6.69
C THR A 74 16.49 7.09 6.08
N GLY A 75 15.21 6.82 5.84
CA GLY A 75 14.76 5.54 5.28
C GLY A 75 15.07 4.34 6.19
N THR A 76 15.25 4.55 7.49
CA THR A 76 15.51 3.51 8.50
C THR A 76 14.61 3.75 9.71
N PRO A 77 13.68 2.84 10.01
CA PRO A 77 12.78 2.99 11.16
C PRO A 77 13.52 2.80 12.49
N THR A 78 12.93 3.33 13.56
CA THR A 78 13.47 3.23 14.94
C THR A 78 12.48 2.62 15.93
N ASP A 79 11.28 2.27 15.46
CA ASP A 79 10.18 1.71 16.24
C ASP A 79 10.04 0.19 16.12
N HIS A 80 10.80 -0.43 15.22
CA HIS A 80 10.95 -1.88 15.07
C HIS A 80 12.34 -2.18 14.47
N GLU A 81 12.79 -3.41 14.66
CA GLU A 81 13.99 -3.92 13.99
C GLU A 81 13.66 -4.24 12.53
N MET A 82 14.60 -3.97 11.63
CA MET A 82 14.49 -4.38 10.22
C MET A 82 14.98 -5.82 10.06
N GLY A 83 14.23 -6.61 9.30
CA GLY A 83 14.50 -8.03 9.16
C GLY A 83 14.09 -8.84 10.40
N PRO A 84 14.34 -10.16 10.39
CA PRO A 84 14.98 -10.93 9.32
C PRO A 84 14.12 -11.04 8.05
N TRP A 85 14.76 -11.42 6.93
CA TRP A 85 14.09 -11.66 5.63
C TRP A 85 14.25 -13.12 5.21
N CYS A 86 15.49 -13.58 5.11
CA CYS A 86 15.83 -14.92 4.66
C CYS A 86 16.26 -15.83 5.81
N PRO A 87 15.56 -16.96 6.04
CA PRO A 87 16.05 -17.99 6.96
C PRO A 87 17.39 -18.56 6.46
N SER A 88 18.19 -19.10 7.37
CA SER A 88 19.52 -19.65 7.04
C SER A 88 19.46 -21.14 6.70
N ASN A 89 18.42 -21.84 7.13
CA ASN A 89 18.26 -23.27 6.90
C ASN A 89 16.79 -23.69 6.77
N ILE A 90 16.52 -24.78 6.04
CA ILE A 90 15.18 -25.38 5.88
C ILE A 90 14.56 -25.94 7.18
N TYR A 91 15.28 -25.89 8.30
CA TYR A 91 14.77 -26.25 9.63
C TYR A 91 14.47 -25.04 10.52
N ASP A 92 14.77 -23.83 10.04
CA ASP A 92 14.48 -22.62 10.79
C ASP A 92 12.96 -22.35 10.81
N ASP A 93 12.48 -21.81 11.93
CA ASP A 93 11.07 -21.43 12.08
C ASP A 93 10.81 -19.99 11.58
N ALA A 94 9.55 -19.56 11.65
CA ALA A 94 9.13 -18.23 11.19
C ALA A 94 9.89 -17.07 11.82
N THR A 95 10.53 -17.23 13.00
CA THR A 95 11.29 -16.15 13.64
C THR A 95 12.63 -15.85 12.97
N ALA A 96 13.07 -16.71 12.05
CA ALA A 96 14.34 -16.58 11.33
C ALA A 96 14.21 -15.98 9.93
N GLY A 97 12.98 -15.81 9.43
CA GLY A 97 12.68 -15.19 8.15
C GLY A 97 11.62 -14.12 8.32
N GLY A 98 11.22 -13.51 7.21
CA GLY A 98 10.11 -12.57 7.18
C GLY A 98 8.87 -13.19 6.54
N ILE A 99 8.19 -12.42 5.69
CA ILE A 99 6.95 -12.80 5.02
C ILE A 99 7.05 -12.71 3.50
N TRP A 100 6.23 -13.51 2.82
CA TRP A 100 5.99 -13.44 1.39
C TRP A 100 4.51 -13.22 1.11
N LEU A 101 4.21 -12.38 0.12
CA LEU A 101 2.85 -11.99 -0.24
C LEU A 101 2.49 -12.67 -1.56
N GLU A 102 1.47 -13.51 -1.56
CA GLU A 102 1.08 -14.27 -2.74
C GLU A 102 -0.43 -14.52 -2.75
N ASN A 103 -1.09 -14.19 -3.87
CA ASN A 103 -2.52 -14.43 -4.09
C ASN A 103 -3.45 -13.88 -2.99
N GLY A 104 -3.10 -12.73 -2.39
CA GLY A 104 -3.90 -12.09 -1.34
C GLY A 104 -3.63 -12.61 0.07
N GLU A 105 -2.71 -13.58 0.22
CA GLU A 105 -2.34 -14.20 1.49
C GLU A 105 -0.92 -13.80 1.91
N VAL A 106 -0.66 -13.91 3.21
CA VAL A 106 0.67 -13.70 3.82
C VAL A 106 1.21 -15.05 4.26
N TYR A 107 2.43 -15.37 3.85
CA TYR A 107 3.12 -16.61 4.21
C TYR A 107 4.39 -16.29 4.99
N ASP A 108 4.59 -16.96 6.13
CA ASP A 108 5.88 -16.92 6.82
C ASP A 108 6.95 -17.58 5.93
N VAL A 109 8.04 -16.87 5.68
CA VAL A 109 9.21 -17.40 4.96
C VAL A 109 10.09 -18.12 5.97
N ASP A 110 9.59 -19.24 6.47
CA ASP A 110 10.36 -20.17 7.29
C ASP A 110 11.11 -21.19 6.42
N GLY A 111 11.91 -22.04 7.06
CA GLY A 111 12.65 -23.08 6.36
C GLY A 111 11.75 -24.10 5.64
N ALA A 112 10.55 -24.36 6.17
CA ALA A 112 9.60 -25.29 5.58
C ALA A 112 8.95 -24.71 4.31
N PHE A 113 8.63 -23.41 4.31
CA PHE A 113 8.15 -22.66 3.16
C PHE A 113 9.19 -22.69 2.03
N VAL A 114 10.45 -22.32 2.32
CA VAL A 114 11.54 -22.32 1.33
C VAL A 114 11.73 -23.71 0.72
N LYS A 115 11.69 -24.76 1.55
CA LYS A 115 11.78 -26.15 1.07
C LYS A 115 10.61 -26.55 0.16
N ASN A 116 9.45 -25.94 0.35
CA ASN A 116 8.19 -26.28 -0.33
C ASN A 116 7.95 -25.45 -1.60
N LEU A 117 8.81 -24.48 -1.95
CA LEU A 117 8.61 -23.58 -3.10
C LEU A 117 8.32 -24.31 -4.41
N ALA A 118 9.02 -25.40 -4.71
CA ALA A 118 8.77 -26.18 -5.92
C ALA A 118 7.34 -26.76 -5.98
N THR A 119 6.81 -27.22 -4.85
CA THR A 119 5.43 -27.70 -4.78
C THR A 119 4.44 -26.55 -4.77
N PHE A 120 4.77 -25.46 -4.08
CA PHE A 120 3.93 -24.26 -3.97
C PHE A 120 3.68 -23.62 -5.34
N TYR A 121 4.72 -23.49 -6.18
CA TYR A 121 4.62 -22.95 -7.54
C TYR A 121 4.43 -24.02 -8.63
N ASN A 122 4.40 -25.30 -8.27
CA ASN A 122 4.34 -26.43 -9.21
C ASN A 122 5.44 -26.34 -10.29
N ASP A 123 6.67 -26.11 -9.85
CA ASP A 123 7.86 -25.95 -10.70
C ASP A 123 9.11 -26.46 -9.98
N ASP A 124 9.66 -27.57 -10.47
CA ASP A 124 10.84 -28.24 -9.88
C ASP A 124 12.16 -27.46 -10.05
N THR A 125 12.14 -26.32 -10.74
CA THR A 125 13.30 -25.43 -10.88
C THR A 125 13.66 -24.74 -9.55
N TRP A 126 12.67 -24.57 -8.65
CA TRP A 126 12.86 -23.96 -7.34
C TRP A 126 13.67 -24.87 -6.40
N MET A 127 14.90 -24.46 -6.09
CA MET A 127 15.83 -25.18 -5.21
C MET A 127 16.77 -24.20 -4.48
N LEU A 128 16.21 -23.34 -3.62
CA LEU A 128 16.94 -22.30 -2.87
C LEU A 128 17.87 -22.85 -1.77
N TYR A 129 18.03 -24.16 -1.66
CA TYR A 129 18.76 -24.78 -0.55
C TYR A 129 19.64 -25.95 -1.00
N ASN A 130 20.68 -26.20 -0.23
CA ASN A 130 21.52 -27.37 -0.40
C ASN A 130 20.79 -28.63 0.10
N ALA A 131 20.50 -29.57 -0.81
CA ALA A 131 19.76 -30.80 -0.49
C ALA A 131 20.40 -31.67 0.61
N THR A 132 21.71 -31.54 0.85
CA THR A 132 22.44 -32.35 1.84
C THR A 132 22.48 -31.68 3.21
N THR A 133 22.72 -30.37 3.26
CA THR A 133 22.91 -29.63 4.52
C THR A 133 21.64 -28.91 4.97
N GLY A 134 20.71 -28.63 4.06
CA GLY A 134 19.53 -27.81 4.29
C GLY A 134 19.83 -26.30 4.34
N GLU A 135 21.07 -25.89 4.13
CA GLU A 135 21.47 -24.48 4.12
C GLU A 135 20.80 -23.75 2.96
N ILE A 136 20.19 -22.60 3.23
CA ILE A 136 19.51 -21.77 2.24
C ILE A 136 20.53 -20.83 1.60
N THR A 137 20.53 -20.81 0.27
CA THR A 137 21.36 -19.91 -0.53
C THR A 137 20.78 -18.51 -0.46
N LYS A 138 21.55 -17.56 0.08
CA LYS A 138 21.14 -16.17 0.20
C LYS A 138 22.25 -15.21 -0.21
N THR A 139 21.87 -13.99 -0.56
CA THR A 139 22.83 -12.91 -0.81
C THR A 139 23.54 -12.55 0.50
N THR A 140 24.86 -12.37 0.44
CA THR A 140 25.73 -12.15 1.61
C THR A 140 26.54 -10.86 1.54
N THR A 141 26.55 -10.21 0.38
CA THR A 141 27.28 -8.96 0.13
C THR A 141 26.36 -7.90 -0.47
N GLU A 142 26.75 -6.63 -0.33
CA GLU A 142 26.05 -5.50 -0.94
C GLU A 142 25.92 -5.66 -2.46
N THR A 143 26.98 -6.12 -3.13
CA THR A 143 26.96 -6.36 -4.58
C THR A 143 25.99 -7.47 -4.97
N GLU A 144 25.98 -8.59 -4.26
CA GLU A 144 25.02 -9.68 -4.54
C GLU A 144 23.57 -9.21 -4.32
N CYS A 145 23.34 -8.42 -3.27
CA CYS A 145 22.04 -7.79 -3.01
C CYS A 145 21.61 -6.87 -4.17
N ASP A 146 22.48 -5.98 -4.66
CA ASP A 146 22.19 -5.07 -5.78
C ASP A 146 21.91 -5.83 -7.09
N GLU A 147 22.73 -6.84 -7.37
CA GLU A 147 22.65 -7.63 -8.60
C GLU A 147 21.46 -8.60 -8.61
N ALA A 148 21.01 -9.08 -7.45
CA ALA A 148 19.85 -9.95 -7.32
C ALA A 148 18.51 -9.19 -7.10
N ALA A 149 18.56 -7.93 -6.66
CA ALA A 149 17.38 -7.10 -6.40
C ALA A 149 17.02 -6.12 -7.54
N ASN A 150 17.72 -6.18 -8.68
CA ASN A 150 17.41 -5.32 -9.84
C ASN A 150 16.49 -6.01 -10.86
N PRO A 151 15.82 -5.26 -11.77
CA PRO A 151 14.86 -5.84 -12.71
C PRO A 151 15.43 -6.86 -13.73
N ASN A 152 16.74 -6.90 -13.93
CA ASN A 152 17.42 -7.78 -14.89
C ASN A 152 18.41 -8.70 -14.15
N VAL A 153 17.86 -9.55 -13.27
CA VAL A 153 18.63 -10.50 -12.46
C VAL A 153 19.41 -11.46 -13.36
N GLY A 154 20.69 -11.66 -13.04
CA GLY A 154 21.57 -12.63 -13.72
C GLY A 154 21.26 -14.09 -13.37
N GLU A 155 21.53 -15.02 -14.29
CA GLU A 155 21.31 -16.47 -14.10
C GLU A 155 22.08 -17.01 -12.89
N GLU A 156 23.20 -16.38 -12.52
CA GLU A 156 23.99 -16.73 -11.34
C GLU A 156 23.26 -16.53 -10.00
N TYR A 157 22.18 -15.75 -9.99
CA TYR A 157 21.34 -15.48 -8.82
C TYR A 157 20.03 -16.28 -8.82
N GLU A 158 19.80 -17.16 -9.80
CA GLU A 158 18.68 -18.09 -9.74
C GLU A 158 18.77 -18.93 -8.45
N ASN A 159 17.62 -19.16 -7.81
CA ASN A 159 17.51 -19.86 -6.54
C ASN A 159 18.24 -19.18 -5.37
N TYR A 160 18.27 -17.85 -5.34
CA TYR A 160 18.67 -17.09 -4.16
C TYR A 160 17.46 -16.59 -3.38
N CYS A 161 17.56 -16.66 -2.05
CA CYS A 161 16.83 -15.76 -1.17
C CYS A 161 17.58 -14.43 -1.08
N VAL A 162 16.96 -13.35 -1.55
CA VAL A 162 17.55 -12.02 -1.67
C VAL A 162 17.29 -11.25 -0.39
N GLU A 163 18.36 -10.91 0.32
CA GLU A 163 18.37 -9.99 1.44
C GLU A 163 19.43 -8.90 1.27
N CYS A 164 19.04 -7.67 1.55
CA CYS A 164 19.93 -6.52 1.66
C CYS A 164 19.98 -6.11 3.14
N LEU A 165 21.17 -5.78 3.66
CA LEU A 165 21.34 -5.46 5.07
C LEU A 165 21.15 -3.96 5.35
N PRO A 166 20.64 -3.58 6.54
CA PRO A 166 20.52 -2.17 6.95
C PRO A 166 21.81 -1.36 6.80
N SER A 167 22.96 -1.99 7.01
CA SER A 167 24.27 -1.34 6.87
C SER A 167 24.58 -0.83 5.45
N TYR A 168 23.89 -1.34 4.43
CA TYR A 168 24.12 -0.93 3.03
C TYR A 168 23.43 0.39 2.67
N VAL A 169 22.47 0.83 3.49
CA VAL A 169 21.62 1.99 3.20
C VAL A 169 21.63 3.05 4.30
N SER A 170 22.61 3.01 5.21
CA SER A 170 22.68 3.92 6.37
C SER A 170 22.78 5.41 6.00
N ASP A 171 23.26 5.71 4.79
CA ASP A 171 23.46 7.08 4.29
C ASP A 171 22.38 7.51 3.29
N VAL A 172 21.41 6.64 2.99
CA VAL A 172 20.32 6.95 2.06
C VAL A 172 19.36 7.93 2.72
N THR A 173 18.97 8.97 1.98
CA THR A 173 17.94 9.91 2.44
C THR A 173 16.96 10.20 1.32
N HIS A 174 15.70 10.37 1.68
CA HIS A 174 14.64 10.74 0.75
C HIS A 174 13.92 11.99 1.23
N THR A 175 13.51 12.82 0.27
CA THR A 175 12.71 14.01 0.53
C THR A 175 11.31 13.80 0.00
N TYR A 176 10.31 13.91 0.88
CA TYR A 176 8.90 13.87 0.55
C TYR A 176 8.27 15.24 0.77
N TYR A 177 7.26 15.53 -0.05
CA TYR A 177 6.45 16.74 0.06
C TYR A 177 4.99 16.34 0.28
N ILE A 178 4.40 16.80 1.37
CA ILE A 178 2.99 16.52 1.70
C ILE A 178 2.29 17.88 1.95
N PRO A 179 1.16 18.18 1.28
CA PRO A 179 0.37 19.37 1.58
C PRO A 179 0.02 19.48 3.06
N VAL A 180 0.23 20.66 3.67
CA VAL A 180 -0.10 20.88 5.09
C VAL A 180 -1.61 20.73 5.32
N THR A 181 -2.41 21.22 4.38
CA THR A 181 -3.87 21.05 4.38
C THR A 181 -4.27 20.37 3.08
N PRO A 182 -4.82 19.14 3.15
CA PRO A 182 -5.27 18.42 1.96
C PRO A 182 -6.28 19.24 1.16
N LYS A 183 -6.18 19.15 -0.15
CA LYS A 183 -7.11 19.80 -1.08
C LYS A 183 -7.72 18.74 -1.95
N ILE A 184 -9.05 18.61 -1.95
CA ILE A 184 -9.74 17.64 -2.81
C ILE A 184 -9.43 17.89 -4.29
N ALA A 185 -9.16 16.81 -5.02
CA ALA A 185 -8.94 16.84 -6.45
C ALA A 185 -10.27 16.82 -7.22
N ALA A 186 -10.30 17.46 -8.38
CA ALA A 186 -11.49 17.45 -9.24
C ALA A 186 -11.82 16.06 -9.78
N THR A 187 -10.81 15.19 -9.92
CA THR A 187 -10.96 13.79 -10.31
C THR A 187 -9.90 12.98 -9.55
N PRO A 188 -10.24 11.78 -9.03
CA PRO A 188 -9.26 10.92 -8.37
C PRO A 188 -8.09 10.57 -9.29
N TYR A 189 -6.88 10.59 -8.75
CA TYR A 189 -5.68 10.07 -9.39
C TYR A 189 -5.59 8.57 -9.12
N VAL A 190 -5.67 7.74 -10.15
CA VAL A 190 -5.56 6.28 -10.00
C VAL A 190 -4.10 5.87 -10.14
N PHE A 191 -3.61 5.04 -9.23
CA PHE A 191 -2.27 4.47 -9.36
C PHE A 191 -2.24 3.40 -10.46
N SER A 192 -1.13 3.31 -11.19
CA SER A 192 -0.92 2.19 -12.10
C SER A 192 -0.81 0.91 -11.28
N THR A 193 -1.71 -0.05 -11.52
CA THR A 193 -1.76 -1.37 -10.88
C THR A 193 -1.23 -2.49 -11.80
N GLY A 194 -0.57 -2.14 -12.91
CA GLY A 194 -0.07 -3.10 -13.89
C GLY A 194 1.19 -3.83 -13.43
N LEU A 195 1.35 -5.08 -13.89
CA LEU A 195 2.57 -5.88 -13.80
C LEU A 195 3.75 -5.06 -14.35
N GLY A 196 4.64 -4.60 -13.47
CA GLY A 196 5.69 -3.65 -13.80
C GLY A 196 5.65 -2.35 -12.99
N GLY A 197 5.11 -2.37 -11.76
CA GLY A 197 5.04 -1.28 -10.79
C GLY A 197 6.38 -0.72 -10.28
N GLY A 198 7.46 -0.86 -11.05
CA GLY A 198 8.67 -0.08 -10.84
C GLY A 198 8.57 1.30 -11.48
N PRO A 199 9.38 2.28 -11.04
CA PRO A 199 9.60 3.51 -11.78
C PRO A 199 10.10 3.16 -13.19
N GLY A 200 9.30 3.42 -14.22
CA GLY A 200 9.74 3.32 -15.62
C GLY A 200 9.50 1.98 -16.33
N GLY A 201 8.36 1.31 -16.09
CA GLY A 201 7.87 0.29 -17.04
C GLY A 201 7.81 0.82 -18.48
N PRO A 202 8.12 0.01 -19.52
CA PRO A 202 8.33 0.53 -20.86
C PRO A 202 7.00 0.95 -21.53
N GLY A 203 6.86 2.23 -21.85
CA GLY A 203 6.07 2.67 -23.01
C GLY A 203 4.70 3.33 -22.78
N THR A 204 4.33 3.71 -21.56
CA THR A 204 3.12 4.52 -21.32
C THR A 204 3.47 5.93 -20.86
N ALA A 205 2.62 6.90 -21.22
CA ALA A 205 2.82 8.34 -20.98
C ALA A 205 3.38 8.65 -19.59
N ILE A 206 4.23 9.69 -19.49
CA ILE A 206 4.72 10.22 -18.22
C ILE A 206 3.51 10.58 -17.35
N SER A 207 3.13 9.67 -16.46
CA SER A 207 2.18 9.95 -15.40
C SER A 207 2.90 10.84 -14.41
N THR A 208 2.33 12.01 -14.11
CA THR A 208 2.82 12.86 -13.02
C THR A 208 2.39 12.31 -11.66
N VAL A 209 1.58 11.26 -11.62
CA VAL A 209 1.11 10.64 -10.37
C VAL A 209 2.29 9.92 -9.72
N PRO A 210 2.57 10.19 -8.43
CA PRO A 210 3.68 9.53 -7.75
C PRO A 210 3.47 8.00 -7.69
N SER A 211 4.56 7.23 -7.75
CA SER A 211 4.52 5.80 -7.46
C SER A 211 4.29 5.55 -5.96
N ASN A 212 4.91 6.35 -5.11
CA ASN A 212 4.80 6.18 -3.67
C ASN A 212 3.39 6.55 -3.20
N ARG A 213 2.85 5.81 -2.25
CA ARG A 213 1.47 5.95 -1.77
C ARG A 213 1.37 6.97 -0.64
N GLY A 214 2.36 6.99 0.23
CA GLY A 214 2.40 7.85 1.40
C GLY A 214 3.63 7.63 2.26
N LEU A 215 3.61 8.20 3.45
CA LEU A 215 4.69 8.11 4.43
C LEU A 215 4.13 7.67 5.78
N ALA A 216 4.70 6.59 6.32
CA ALA A 216 4.40 6.12 7.68
C ALA A 216 4.96 7.09 8.72
N PHE A 217 4.41 7.08 9.93
CA PHE A 217 4.87 7.97 10.99
C PHE A 217 6.32 7.76 11.42
N ASN A 218 6.93 6.61 11.14
CA ASN A 218 8.34 6.36 11.39
C ASN A 218 9.28 6.86 10.28
N GLY A 219 8.73 7.47 9.22
CA GLY A 219 9.50 8.00 8.10
C GLY A 219 9.80 6.99 6.99
N VAL A 220 9.29 5.75 7.08
CA VAL A 220 9.37 4.76 6.01
C VAL A 220 8.24 5.00 5.00
N VAL A 221 8.56 4.89 3.71
CA VAL A 221 7.60 5.11 2.63
C VAL A 221 6.67 3.90 2.47
N PHE A 222 5.39 4.17 2.23
CA PHE A 222 4.46 3.19 1.69
C PHE A 222 4.65 3.19 0.16
N ASP A 223 5.35 2.20 -0.36
CA ASP A 223 5.73 2.15 -1.76
C ASP A 223 4.63 1.52 -2.64
N ALA A 224 4.82 1.60 -3.96
CA ALA A 224 4.04 0.84 -4.92
C ALA A 224 4.21 -0.67 -4.70
N PRO A 225 3.23 -1.50 -5.13
CA PRO A 225 3.34 -2.96 -5.06
C PRO A 225 4.69 -3.48 -5.54
N ALA A 226 5.31 -4.37 -4.76
CA ALA A 226 6.53 -5.05 -5.16
C ALA A 226 6.28 -5.81 -6.48
N PRO A 227 7.25 -5.84 -7.42
CA PRO A 227 7.10 -6.54 -8.68
C PRO A 227 7.31 -8.06 -8.50
N THR A 228 6.42 -8.73 -7.75
CA THR A 228 6.52 -10.16 -7.39
C THR A 228 6.65 -11.05 -8.63
N ASP A 229 5.91 -10.77 -9.70
CA ASP A 229 6.05 -11.50 -10.97
C ASP A 229 7.47 -11.45 -11.53
N ASN A 230 8.13 -10.28 -11.44
CA ASN A 230 9.48 -10.12 -11.95
C ASN A 230 10.51 -10.86 -11.08
N ILE A 231 10.30 -10.82 -9.75
CA ILE A 231 11.10 -11.58 -8.77
C ILE A 231 11.00 -13.08 -9.06
N LEU A 232 9.77 -13.60 -9.15
CA LEU A 232 9.52 -15.02 -9.38
C LEU A 232 10.01 -15.48 -10.76
N SER A 233 9.94 -14.64 -11.79
CA SER A 233 10.44 -14.98 -13.13
C SER A 233 11.95 -15.17 -13.21
N ALA A 234 12.70 -14.62 -12.24
CA ALA A 234 14.14 -14.78 -12.10
C ALA A 234 14.53 -15.94 -11.16
N TYR A 235 13.55 -16.74 -10.69
CA TYR A 235 13.74 -17.75 -9.65
C TYR A 235 14.42 -17.23 -8.38
N THR A 236 14.22 -15.95 -8.05
CA THR A 236 14.62 -15.38 -6.75
C THR A 236 13.42 -15.29 -5.82
N LEU A 237 13.68 -15.31 -4.52
CA LEU A 237 12.72 -14.95 -3.49
C LEU A 237 13.25 -13.71 -2.78
N ALA A 238 12.47 -12.64 -2.68
CA ALA A 238 12.91 -11.40 -2.03
C ALA A 238 11.94 -11.02 -0.89
N PRO A 239 11.96 -11.74 0.24
CA PRO A 239 10.98 -11.57 1.32
C PRO A 239 10.88 -10.14 1.81
N PHE A 240 9.72 -9.80 2.34
CA PHE A 240 9.55 -8.67 3.24
C PHE A 240 9.86 -9.14 4.66
N ASP A 241 10.22 -8.25 5.58
CA ASP A 241 10.26 -8.60 7.00
C ASP A 241 8.84 -8.61 7.59
N ASP A 242 8.73 -8.96 8.87
CA ASP A 242 7.44 -8.99 9.56
C ASP A 242 6.74 -7.62 9.63
N ALA A 243 7.47 -6.52 9.42
CA ALA A 243 6.90 -5.17 9.33
C ALA A 243 6.36 -4.85 7.93
N GLY A 244 6.51 -5.77 6.97
CA GLY A 244 6.03 -5.65 5.60
C GLY A 244 6.98 -4.86 4.70
N GLY A 245 8.25 -4.72 5.09
CA GLY A 245 9.24 -3.95 4.35
C GLY A 245 10.50 -4.71 3.98
N HIS A 246 11.23 -4.18 3.01
CA HIS A 246 12.55 -4.69 2.63
C HIS A 246 13.46 -3.56 2.12
N ILE A 247 14.71 -3.90 1.82
CA ILE A 247 15.74 -2.94 1.43
C ILE A 247 16.04 -3.05 -0.06
N ASN A 248 16.11 -1.89 -0.73
CA ASN A 248 16.77 -1.73 -2.02
C ASN A 248 17.83 -0.62 -1.89
N LEU A 249 18.98 -0.75 -2.56
CA LEU A 249 20.08 0.21 -2.39
C LEU A 249 19.76 1.62 -2.87
N ALA A 250 18.81 1.79 -3.81
CA ALA A 250 18.38 3.09 -4.29
C ALA A 250 17.25 3.72 -3.45
N ALA A 251 16.37 2.90 -2.88
CA ALA A 251 15.18 3.35 -2.15
C ALA A 251 15.32 3.29 -0.61
N GLY A 252 16.36 2.64 -0.10
CA GLY A 252 16.47 2.31 1.32
C GLY A 252 15.45 1.25 1.75
N TYR A 253 15.14 1.24 3.05
CA TYR A 253 14.06 0.40 3.59
C TYR A 253 12.70 1.03 3.29
N HIS A 254 11.77 0.25 2.76
CA HIS A 254 10.45 0.69 2.33
C HIS A 254 9.40 -0.41 2.50
N TYR A 255 8.14 -0.02 2.71
CA TYR A 255 7.04 -0.95 2.94
C TYR A 255 6.27 -1.27 1.65
N HIS A 256 5.84 -2.53 1.55
CA HIS A 256 4.90 -3.04 0.55
C HIS A 256 3.59 -3.55 1.16
N ALA A 257 3.60 -3.78 2.48
CA ALA A 257 2.43 -4.15 3.26
C ALA A 257 2.43 -3.44 4.61
N ALA A 258 1.23 -3.25 5.18
CA ALA A 258 1.05 -2.80 6.56
C ALA A 258 0.67 -4.01 7.43
N THR A 259 1.53 -4.38 8.37
CA THR A 259 1.35 -5.56 9.25
C THR A 259 1.03 -5.19 10.70
N GLY A 260 0.97 -3.89 11.01
CA GLY A 260 0.64 -3.36 12.33
C GLY A 260 1.82 -3.17 13.29
N LEU A 261 3.07 -3.34 12.82
CA LEU A 261 4.28 -3.13 13.62
C LEU A 261 4.79 -1.69 13.63
N SER A 262 4.44 -0.88 12.63
CA SER A 262 4.84 0.54 12.59
C SER A 262 4.04 1.38 13.58
N LYS A 263 4.60 2.55 13.94
CA LYS A 263 3.93 3.50 14.82
C LYS A 263 2.52 3.82 14.33
N LYS A 264 1.58 3.74 15.28
CA LYS A 264 0.18 4.07 15.06
C LYS A 264 -0.41 4.99 16.12
N ILE A 265 -1.50 5.65 15.76
CA ILE A 265 -2.30 6.50 16.63
C ILE A 265 -3.68 5.88 16.76
N THR A 266 -3.91 5.21 17.89
CA THR A 266 -5.19 4.62 18.26
C THR A 266 -6.31 5.66 18.25
N GLN A 267 -7.49 5.26 17.77
CA GLN A 267 -8.67 6.09 17.74
C GLN A 267 -9.58 5.77 18.94
N THR A 268 -10.24 6.79 19.49
CA THR A 268 -11.03 6.63 20.73
C THR A 268 -12.43 6.05 20.54
N ASP A 269 -12.85 5.85 19.30
CA ASP A 269 -14.21 5.45 18.86
C ASP A 269 -14.21 4.11 18.12
N ASN A 270 -13.22 3.24 18.37
CA ASN A 270 -13.03 1.94 17.71
C ASN A 270 -12.83 2.01 16.20
N HIS A 271 -12.39 3.15 15.68
CA HIS A 271 -11.92 3.23 14.31
C HIS A 271 -10.51 2.61 14.19
N ALA A 272 -10.16 2.10 13.01
CA ALA A 272 -8.79 1.65 12.71
C ALA A 272 -7.77 2.72 13.13
N ALA A 273 -6.58 2.31 13.55
CA ALA A 273 -5.55 3.28 13.97
C ALA A 273 -4.96 4.00 12.76
N MET A 274 -4.58 5.27 12.94
CA MET A 274 -3.89 6.03 11.90
C MET A 274 -2.40 5.64 11.90
N ILE A 275 -1.80 5.43 10.73
CA ILE A 275 -0.40 4.95 10.59
C ILE A 275 0.49 5.88 9.76
N GLY A 276 -0.10 6.86 9.07
CA GLY A 276 0.66 7.80 8.25
C GLY A 276 -0.21 8.76 7.47
N TYR A 277 0.39 9.38 6.46
CA TYR A 277 -0.28 10.28 5.53
C TYR A 277 -0.01 9.86 4.08
N ALA A 278 -1.03 9.93 3.23
CA ALA A 278 -0.85 9.84 1.79
C ALA A 278 -0.14 11.09 1.25
N LEU A 279 0.38 11.01 0.03
CA LEU A 279 1.12 12.14 -0.57
C LEU A 279 0.25 13.38 -0.86
N ASP A 280 -1.07 13.23 -0.86
CA ASP A 280 -2.04 14.34 -0.93
C ASP A 280 -2.40 14.93 0.46
N GLY A 281 -1.83 14.36 1.53
CA GLY A 281 -1.97 14.79 2.91
C GLY A 281 -3.15 14.20 3.67
N TYR A 282 -4.03 13.41 3.04
CA TYR A 282 -5.08 12.72 3.79
C TYR A 282 -4.48 11.60 4.65
N GLY A 283 -5.13 11.30 5.78
CA GLY A 283 -4.67 10.26 6.69
C GLY A 283 -4.76 8.86 6.08
N ILE A 284 -3.80 8.01 6.43
CA ILE A 284 -3.81 6.57 6.12
C ILE A 284 -4.01 5.80 7.43
N PHE A 285 -4.96 4.88 7.42
CA PHE A 285 -5.40 4.07 8.56
C PHE A 285 -5.16 2.57 8.31
N GLU A 286 -5.05 1.79 9.38
CA GLU A 286 -4.96 0.32 9.32
C GLU A 286 -6.17 -0.29 8.57
N ASN A 287 -5.99 -1.50 8.05
CA ASN A 287 -7.04 -2.22 7.31
C ASN A 287 -8.25 -2.54 8.20
N THR A 288 -8.00 -2.84 9.47
CA THR A 288 -9.03 -3.24 10.45
C THR A 288 -9.00 -2.37 11.70
N ASP A 289 -10.14 -2.30 12.38
CA ASP A 289 -10.23 -1.81 13.76
C ASP A 289 -9.61 -2.80 14.78
N GLU A 290 -9.66 -2.44 16.07
CA GLU A 290 -9.13 -3.30 17.16
C GLU A 290 -9.87 -4.64 17.30
N ASP A 291 -11.09 -4.75 16.75
CA ASP A 291 -11.92 -5.95 16.73
C ASP A 291 -11.71 -6.80 15.45
N GLY A 292 -10.87 -6.34 14.52
CA GLY A 292 -10.57 -7.03 13.26
C GLY A 292 -11.60 -6.77 12.15
N ASN A 293 -12.44 -5.73 12.25
CA ASN A 293 -13.42 -5.38 11.23
C ASN A 293 -12.81 -4.41 10.20
N GLU A 294 -13.01 -4.71 8.92
CA GLU A 294 -12.68 -3.81 7.82
C GLU A 294 -13.79 -2.75 7.62
N ALA A 295 -13.39 -1.56 7.16
CA ALA A 295 -14.35 -0.57 6.67
C ALA A 295 -15.08 -1.10 5.41
N THR A 296 -16.41 -0.99 5.39
CA THR A 296 -17.24 -1.59 4.33
C THR A 296 -17.71 -0.61 3.26
N ASP A 297 -17.46 0.68 3.44
CA ASP A 297 -17.98 1.79 2.63
C ASP A 297 -16.87 2.60 1.94
N LEU A 298 -15.75 1.93 1.64
CA LEU A 298 -14.61 2.53 0.93
C LEU A 298 -14.93 2.78 -0.55
N ASP A 299 -14.44 3.91 -1.06
CA ASP A 299 -14.46 4.25 -2.48
C ASP A 299 -13.36 3.50 -3.27
N ASP A 300 -13.29 3.75 -4.58
CA ASP A 300 -12.32 3.09 -5.47
C ASP A 300 -10.85 3.36 -5.07
N SER A 301 -10.57 4.45 -4.36
CA SER A 301 -9.24 4.80 -3.85
C SER A 301 -8.93 4.18 -2.49
N ARG A 302 -9.85 3.35 -1.95
CA ARG A 302 -9.83 2.77 -0.60
C ARG A 302 -9.98 3.78 0.53
N GLY A 303 -10.73 4.86 0.31
CA GLY A 303 -11.04 5.80 1.39
C GLY A 303 -12.51 6.16 1.47
N HIS A 304 -12.87 6.84 2.54
CA HIS A 304 -14.22 7.33 2.77
C HIS A 304 -14.17 8.64 3.55
N TYR A 305 -15.33 9.25 3.82
CA TYR A 305 -15.44 10.48 4.57
C TYR A 305 -16.28 10.27 5.83
N ASP A 306 -15.81 10.79 6.95
CA ASP A 306 -16.62 10.98 8.15
C ASP A 306 -16.46 12.41 8.73
N ALA A 307 -17.36 12.80 9.63
CA ALA A 307 -17.39 14.16 10.20
C ALA A 307 -16.30 14.43 11.27
N VAL A 308 -15.55 13.43 11.69
CA VAL A 308 -14.47 13.51 12.67
C VAL A 308 -13.11 13.62 11.98
N ARG A 309 -12.89 12.80 10.94
CA ARG A 309 -11.61 12.60 10.25
C ARG A 309 -11.55 13.27 8.90
N GLY A 310 -12.68 13.74 8.38
CA GLY A 310 -12.77 14.14 6.99
C GLY A 310 -12.56 12.94 6.06
N TYR A 311 -12.09 13.20 4.85
CA TYR A 311 -11.70 12.13 3.94
C TYR A 311 -10.39 11.46 4.40
N HIS A 312 -10.35 10.13 4.41
CA HIS A 312 -9.17 9.37 4.80
C HIS A 312 -9.17 7.97 4.16
N TYR A 313 -8.00 7.35 4.11
CA TYR A 313 -7.80 6.04 3.49
C TYR A 313 -7.63 4.92 4.50
N HIS A 314 -7.98 3.71 4.10
CA HIS A 314 -7.64 2.47 4.78
C HIS A 314 -6.73 1.61 3.90
N VAL A 315 -5.63 1.15 4.48
CA VAL A 315 -4.71 0.26 3.77
C VAL A 315 -5.40 -1.05 3.38
N ASP A 316 -4.90 -1.67 2.31
CA ASP A 316 -5.31 -2.99 1.89
C ASP A 316 -4.84 -4.07 2.84
N LYS A 317 -5.34 -5.29 2.64
CA LYS A 317 -4.79 -6.48 3.29
C LYS A 317 -3.33 -6.63 2.89
N ALA A 318 -2.47 -6.98 3.85
CA ALA A 318 -1.04 -7.17 3.60
C ALA A 318 -0.76 -8.07 2.39
N GLY A 319 -1.43 -9.23 2.29
CA GLY A 319 -1.26 -10.18 1.19
C GLY A 319 -1.62 -9.66 -0.21
N ASN A 320 -2.33 -8.53 -0.31
CA ASN A 320 -2.66 -7.89 -1.59
C ASN A 320 -1.49 -7.06 -2.16
N ASN A 321 -0.36 -6.95 -1.44
CA ASN A 321 0.82 -6.19 -1.89
C ASN A 321 0.44 -4.76 -2.31
N ASN A 322 -0.37 -4.09 -1.49
CA ASN A 322 -0.96 -2.79 -1.80
C ASN A 322 -1.33 -2.03 -0.52
N PHE A 323 -1.35 -0.70 -0.60
CA PHE A 323 -1.88 0.17 0.46
C PHE A 323 -3.20 0.81 0.02
N ILE A 324 -3.15 1.66 -1.00
CA ILE A 324 -4.28 2.44 -1.51
C ILE A 324 -4.23 2.48 -3.04
N ASN A 325 -5.39 2.64 -3.67
CA ASN A 325 -5.51 2.52 -5.14
C ASN A 325 -5.36 3.86 -5.87
N GLY A 326 -5.36 4.98 -5.15
CA GLY A 326 -5.27 6.31 -5.74
C GLY A 326 -5.23 7.43 -4.72
N LEU A 327 -5.11 8.66 -5.22
CA LEU A 327 -5.19 9.89 -4.44
C LEU A 327 -6.48 10.66 -4.79
N ARG A 328 -7.22 11.06 -3.77
CA ARG A 328 -8.41 11.93 -3.83
C ARG A 328 -8.09 13.39 -3.63
N GLY A 329 -6.89 13.71 -3.18
CA GLY A 329 -6.40 15.07 -3.05
C GLY A 329 -5.35 15.43 -4.08
N GLU A 330 -5.13 16.73 -4.20
CA GLU A 330 -4.04 17.33 -4.95
C GLU A 330 -2.72 17.09 -4.20
N TYR A 331 -1.71 16.57 -4.89
CA TYR A 331 -0.39 16.26 -4.33
C TYR A 331 0.66 17.26 -4.81
N ALA A 332 1.77 17.38 -4.07
CA ALA A 332 2.86 18.29 -4.41
C ALA A 332 3.72 17.75 -5.57
N LEU A 333 4.03 18.62 -6.55
CA LEU A 333 4.96 18.38 -7.67
C LEU A 333 6.38 18.77 -7.32
#